data_AF-A0A844EL88-F1
#
_entry.id   AF-A0A844EL88-F1
#
_cell.length_a   1.000
_cell.length_b   1.000
_cell.length_c   1.000
_cell.angle_alpha   90.00
_cell.angle_beta   90.00
_cell.angle_gamma   90.00
#
_symmetry.space_group_name_H-M   'P 1'
#
loop_
_entity.id
_entity.type
_entity.pdbx_description
1 polymer ?
#
loop_
_entity_poly.entity_id
_entity_poly.type
_entity_poly.pdbx_seq_one_letter_code
_entity_poly.pdbx_strand_id
1 'polypeptide(L)'
;HPQDITNVVPTENIPGQGLIRGTVHDPKARILGADCGSAGLFDSLSDLMHFSPWLLGDVKYPDFLPDEWLDQLFVDQTPGHMNNRSFGWILRSYAGHPYILHTGYTGTLMVIDRVAHTALIFLSNRVHPDPGNKMFLPSRSELIRTFITEANQ
;
A
#
# COMPACT_ATOMS: atom_id res chain seq x y z
N HIS A 1 -9.95 11.08 -9.81
CA HIS A 1 -10.65 11.44 -8.55
C HIS A 1 -11.99 10.72 -8.48
N PRO A 2 -12.47 10.32 -7.30
CA PRO A 2 -13.76 9.64 -7.14
C PRO A 2 -14.90 10.51 -7.68
N GLN A 3 -15.78 9.93 -8.49
CA GLN A 3 -16.92 10.65 -9.08
C GLN A 3 -18.03 10.92 -8.05
N ASP A 4 -18.16 10.05 -7.06
CA ASP A 4 -19.12 10.17 -5.97
C ASP A 4 -18.41 10.16 -4.61
N ILE A 5 -18.42 11.32 -3.94
CA ILE A 5 -17.78 11.52 -2.64
C ILE A 5 -18.45 10.71 -1.52
N THR A 6 -19.71 10.30 -1.68
CA THR A 6 -20.43 9.52 -0.67
C THR A 6 -19.88 8.11 -0.53
N ASN A 7 -19.25 7.59 -1.58
CA ASN A 7 -18.55 6.30 -1.60
C ASN A 7 -17.12 6.38 -1.03
N VAL A 8 -16.67 7.56 -0.60
CA VAL A 8 -15.31 7.77 -0.07
C VAL A 8 -15.38 7.95 1.43
N VAL A 9 -14.52 7.26 2.18
CA VAL A 9 -14.38 7.50 3.63
C VAL A 9 -13.70 8.86 3.89
N PRO A 10 -14.19 9.66 4.85
CA PRO A 10 -13.55 10.93 5.22
C PRO A 10 -12.18 10.70 5.84
N THR A 11 -11.18 11.55 5.56
CA THR A 11 -9.79 11.41 6.04
C THR A 11 -9.55 12.12 7.38
N GLU A 12 -9.23 13.41 7.39
CA GLU A 12 -8.87 14.16 8.60
C GLU A 12 -9.65 15.48 8.62
N ASN A 13 -10.01 15.97 9.80
CA ASN A 13 -10.53 17.31 9.98
C ASN A 13 -9.38 18.30 10.20
N ILE A 14 -9.02 19.06 9.16
CA ILE A 14 -7.90 19.99 9.21
C ILE A 14 -8.42 21.37 9.68
N PRO A 15 -7.85 21.97 10.75
CA PRO A 15 -8.22 23.30 11.20
C PRO A 15 -8.19 24.33 10.07
N GLY A 16 -9.29 25.05 9.87
CA GLY A 16 -9.45 26.06 8.82
C GLY A 16 -9.74 25.51 7.41
N GLN A 17 -9.62 24.19 7.17
CA GLN A 17 -9.98 23.55 5.89
C GLN A 17 -11.23 22.65 6.02
N GLY A 18 -11.52 22.16 7.23
CA GLY A 18 -12.63 21.25 7.49
C GLY A 18 -12.28 19.79 7.24
N LEU A 19 -13.32 18.95 7.19
CA LEU A 19 -13.19 17.51 6.99
C LEU A 19 -12.82 17.18 5.54
N ILE A 20 -11.61 16.66 5.34
CA ILE A 20 -11.15 16.19 4.04
C ILE A 20 -11.89 14.92 3.66
N ARG A 21 -12.49 14.89 2.46
CA ARG A 21 -13.18 13.73 1.89
C ARG A 21 -13.18 13.84 0.36
N GLY A 22 -12.95 12.73 -0.34
CA GLY A 22 -12.93 12.70 -1.81
C GLY A 22 -11.77 13.44 -2.48
N THR A 23 -10.85 14.01 -1.70
CA THR A 23 -9.68 14.74 -2.16
C THR A 23 -8.42 14.17 -1.51
N VAL A 24 -7.30 14.23 -2.23
CA VAL A 24 -6.03 13.75 -1.69
C VAL A 24 -5.60 14.62 -0.52
N HIS A 25 -5.21 13.98 0.58
CA HIS A 25 -4.76 14.66 1.79
C HIS A 25 -3.41 15.37 1.57
N ASP A 26 -2.49 14.70 0.87
CA ASP A 26 -1.15 15.21 0.59
C ASP A 26 -1.19 16.56 -0.14
N PRO A 27 -0.56 17.62 0.40
CA PRO A 27 -0.63 18.95 -0.18
C PRO A 27 0.12 19.07 -1.51
N LYS A 28 1.20 18.30 -1.72
CA LYS A 28 1.94 18.33 -2.98
C LYS A 28 1.14 17.67 -4.09
N ALA A 29 0.49 16.55 -3.79
CA ALA A 29 -0.41 15.87 -4.72
C ALA A 29 -1.61 16.75 -5.08
N ARG A 30 -2.13 17.57 -4.15
CA ARG A 30 -3.17 18.57 -4.48
C ARG A 30 -2.69 19.63 -5.47
N ILE A 31 -1.44 20.07 -5.35
CA ILE A 31 -0.85 21.06 -6.25
C ILE A 31 -0.58 20.46 -7.63
N LEU A 32 0.00 19.26 -7.67
CA LEU A 32 0.38 18.56 -8.90
C LEU A 32 -0.81 17.95 -9.65
N GLY A 33 -1.90 17.65 -8.95
CA GLY A 33 -3.13 17.12 -9.55
C GLY A 33 -2.88 15.82 -10.32
N ALA A 34 -3.31 15.79 -11.58
CA ALA A 34 -3.21 14.61 -12.44
C ALA A 34 -1.77 14.16 -12.74
N ASP A 35 -0.79 15.05 -12.57
CA ASP A 35 0.63 14.74 -12.79
C ASP A 35 1.28 14.07 -11.56
N CYS A 36 0.54 13.88 -10.47
CA CYS A 36 1.03 13.24 -9.26
C CYS A 36 0.78 11.72 -9.27
N GLY A 37 1.86 10.93 -9.29
CA GLY A 37 1.80 9.47 -9.13
C GLY A 37 2.06 8.96 -7.71
N SER A 38 2.40 9.82 -6.75
CA SER A 38 2.84 9.41 -5.41
C SER A 38 1.72 9.32 -4.36
N ALA A 39 0.58 9.97 -4.61
CA ALA A 39 -0.60 9.94 -3.75
C ALA A 39 -1.86 10.33 -4.53
N GLY A 40 -3.04 10.05 -3.97
CA GLY A 40 -4.31 10.51 -4.52
C GLY A 40 -5.08 9.49 -5.37
N LEU A 41 -4.58 8.25 -5.45
CA LEU A 41 -5.36 7.11 -5.92
C LEU A 41 -6.39 6.72 -4.84
N PHE A 42 -7.64 6.56 -5.26
CA PHE A 42 -8.73 6.06 -4.43
C PHE A 42 -9.23 4.79 -5.07
N ASP A 43 -9.33 3.73 -4.27
CA ASP A 43 -9.77 2.44 -4.77
C ASP A 43 -10.49 1.62 -3.70
N SER A 44 -11.21 0.60 -4.14
CA SER A 44 -11.98 -0.28 -3.25
C SER A 44 -11.15 -1.49 -2.77
N LEU A 45 -11.62 -2.16 -1.71
CA LEU A 45 -11.05 -3.45 -1.33
C LEU A 45 -11.21 -4.48 -2.45
N SER A 46 -12.32 -4.44 -3.19
CA SER A 46 -12.59 -5.36 -4.29
C SER A 46 -11.54 -5.23 -5.39
N ASP A 47 -11.17 -4.01 -5.75
CA ASP A 47 -10.16 -3.77 -6.79
C ASP A 47 -8.76 -4.19 -6.32
N LEU A 48 -8.43 -3.95 -5.05
CA LEU A 48 -7.17 -4.46 -4.48
C LEU A 48 -7.13 -5.99 -4.41
N MET A 49 -8.28 -6.65 -4.19
CA MET A 49 -8.39 -8.11 -4.25
C MET A 49 -8.26 -8.66 -5.68
N HIS A 50 -8.57 -7.87 -6.71
CA HIS A 50 -8.25 -8.22 -8.10
C HIS A 50 -6.78 -7.95 -8.45
N PHE A 51 -6.16 -6.97 -7.79
CA PHE A 51 -4.77 -6.60 -7.98
C PHE A 51 -3.80 -7.59 -7.31
N SER A 52 -4.15 -8.14 -6.14
CA SER A 52 -3.26 -9.04 -5.40
C SER A 52 -2.89 -10.33 -6.15
N PRO A 53 -3.80 -11.06 -6.86
CA PRO A 53 -3.43 -12.23 -7.65
C PRO A 53 -2.45 -11.91 -8.77
N TRP A 54 -2.54 -10.73 -9.40
CA TRP A 54 -1.53 -10.29 -10.36
C TRP A 54 -0.17 -10.10 -9.69
N LEU A 55 -0.12 -9.44 -8.53
CA LEU A 55 1.12 -9.31 -7.76
C LEU A 55 1.67 -10.65 -7.25
N LEU A 56 0.81 -11.64 -6.99
CA LEU A 56 1.19 -13.01 -6.62
C LEU A 56 1.70 -13.83 -7.82
N GLY A 57 1.38 -13.40 -9.05
CA GLY A 57 1.75 -14.09 -10.29
C GLY A 57 0.69 -15.08 -10.81
N ASP A 58 -0.49 -15.11 -10.20
CA ASP A 58 -1.60 -15.99 -10.59
C ASP A 58 -2.31 -15.53 -11.86
N VAL A 59 -2.34 -14.23 -12.07
CA VAL A 59 -2.94 -13.57 -13.23
C VAL A 59 -1.84 -12.81 -13.96
N LYS A 60 -1.87 -12.81 -15.29
CA LYS A 60 -0.88 -12.14 -16.14
C LYS A 60 -1.54 -11.11 -17.04
N TYR A 61 -0.86 -10.00 -17.23
CA TYR A 61 -1.25 -8.94 -18.17
C TYR A 61 -0.05 -8.58 -19.05
N PRO A 62 0.34 -9.47 -19.99
CA PRO A 62 1.58 -9.30 -20.77
C PRO A 62 1.58 -8.03 -21.64
N ASP A 63 0.39 -7.56 -22.06
CA ASP A 63 0.24 -6.30 -22.79
C ASP A 63 0.40 -5.05 -21.90
N PHE A 64 0.35 -5.22 -20.58
CA PHE A 64 0.51 -4.14 -19.59
C PHE A 64 1.93 -4.11 -19.01
N LEU A 65 2.38 -5.24 -18.45
CA LEU A 65 3.72 -5.37 -17.88
C LEU A 65 4.21 -6.82 -18.07
N PRO A 66 5.37 -7.01 -18.72
CA PRO A 66 5.96 -8.34 -18.85
C PRO A 66 6.28 -8.98 -17.48
N ASP A 67 6.19 -10.29 -17.41
CA ASP A 67 6.41 -11.04 -16.16
C ASP A 67 7.82 -10.79 -15.58
N GLU A 68 8.84 -10.60 -16.43
CA GLU A 68 10.20 -10.35 -15.95
C GLU A 68 10.30 -9.05 -15.16
N TRP A 69 9.52 -8.03 -15.54
CA TRP A 69 9.46 -6.75 -14.81
C TRP A 69 8.63 -6.86 -13.54
N LEU A 70 7.57 -7.66 -13.59
CA LEU A 70 6.77 -7.96 -12.41
C LEU A 70 7.61 -8.72 -11.36
N ASP A 71 8.55 -9.57 -11.77
CA ASP A 71 9.50 -10.24 -10.88
C ASP A 71 10.49 -9.26 -10.23
N GLN A 72 10.89 -8.19 -10.94
CA GLN A 72 11.78 -7.17 -10.38
C GLN A 72 11.19 -6.41 -9.18
N LEU A 73 9.87 -6.47 -8.97
CA LEU A 73 9.25 -5.92 -7.76
C LEU A 73 9.72 -6.64 -6.49
N PHE A 74 10.19 -7.89 -6.59
CA PHE A 74 10.64 -8.70 -5.45
C PHE A 74 12.17 -8.78 -5.36
N VAL A 75 12.88 -8.00 -6.17
CA VAL A 75 14.35 -7.93 -6.21
C VAL A 75 14.81 -6.60 -5.65
N ASP A 76 15.95 -6.59 -4.95
CA ASP A 76 16.55 -5.37 -4.43
C ASP A 76 17.05 -4.47 -5.56
N GLN A 77 16.54 -3.24 -5.60
CA GLN A 77 16.87 -2.24 -6.61
C GLN A 77 17.72 -1.09 -6.04
N THR A 78 18.25 -1.24 -4.82
CA THR A 78 19.05 -0.20 -4.18
C THR A 78 20.52 -0.21 -4.63
N PRO A 79 21.12 0.96 -4.82
CA PRO A 79 22.57 1.06 -4.92
C PRO A 79 23.21 0.48 -3.65
N GLY A 80 24.08 -0.52 -3.80
CA GLY A 80 24.78 -1.16 -2.68
C GLY A 80 24.04 -2.32 -2.01
N HIS A 81 22.94 -2.80 -2.60
CA HIS A 81 22.24 -4.02 -2.19
C HIS A 81 21.79 -4.04 -0.71
N MET A 82 21.12 -2.98 -0.27
CA MET A 82 20.67 -2.82 1.12
C MET A 82 19.47 -3.71 1.50
N ASN A 83 18.91 -4.46 0.54
CA ASN A 83 17.78 -5.39 0.68
C ASN A 83 16.56 -4.79 1.38
N ASN A 84 16.31 -3.49 1.15
CA ASN A 84 15.24 -2.78 1.84
C ASN A 84 14.22 -2.10 0.91
N ARG A 85 14.50 -2.03 -0.40
CA ARG A 85 13.65 -1.44 -1.43
C ARG A 85 13.76 -2.17 -2.75
N SER A 86 12.64 -2.20 -3.46
CA SER A 86 12.54 -2.55 -4.87
C SER A 86 11.83 -1.42 -5.63
N PHE A 87 11.40 -1.63 -6.86
CA PHE A 87 10.67 -0.63 -7.62
C PHE A 87 9.33 -0.29 -6.97
N GLY A 88 9.28 0.82 -6.24
CA GLY A 88 8.06 1.34 -5.61
C GLY A 88 7.66 0.67 -4.30
N TRP A 89 8.32 -0.40 -3.86
CA TRP A 89 7.95 -1.15 -2.66
C TRP A 89 9.02 -1.13 -1.57
N ILE A 90 8.59 -1.29 -0.31
CA ILE A 90 9.48 -1.74 0.75
C ILE A 90 9.74 -3.22 0.46
N LEU A 91 11.02 -3.61 0.40
CA LEU A 91 11.41 -5.01 0.26
C LEU A 91 11.91 -5.52 1.61
N ARG A 92 11.45 -6.70 2.03
CA ARG A 92 11.91 -7.38 3.25
C ARG A 92 12.01 -8.87 2.99
N SER A 93 12.59 -9.60 3.93
CA SER A 93 12.65 -11.05 3.87
C SER A 93 12.33 -11.67 5.23
N TYR A 94 11.68 -12.83 5.20
CA TYR A 94 11.45 -13.69 6.35
C TYR A 94 11.79 -15.12 5.96
N ALA A 95 12.65 -15.79 6.74
CA ALA A 95 13.13 -17.15 6.43
C ALA A 95 13.70 -17.35 5.01
N GLY A 96 14.25 -16.29 4.39
CA GLY A 96 14.75 -16.32 3.01
C GLY A 96 13.68 -16.06 1.94
N HIS A 97 12.41 -15.87 2.32
CA HIS A 97 11.32 -15.52 1.41
C HIS A 97 11.26 -13.99 1.25
N PRO A 98 11.48 -13.43 0.05
CA PRO A 98 11.30 -12.00 -0.18
C PRO A 98 9.81 -11.68 -0.22
N TYR A 99 9.42 -10.60 0.47
CA TYR A 99 8.07 -10.05 0.41
C TYR A 99 8.11 -8.55 0.24
N ILE A 100 7.13 -8.02 -0.49
CA ILE A 100 6.96 -6.59 -0.68
C ILE A 100 5.87 -6.05 0.23
N LEU A 101 6.03 -4.81 0.67
CA LEU A 101 4.97 -4.10 1.37
C LEU A 101 4.97 -2.60 1.06
N HIS A 102 3.81 -1.99 1.20
CA HIS A 102 3.66 -0.55 1.15
C HIS A 102 2.66 -0.11 2.21
N THR A 103 2.86 1.07 2.79
CA THR A 103 1.97 1.65 3.80
C THR A 103 1.52 3.04 3.36
N GLY A 104 0.25 3.36 3.52
CA GLY A 104 -0.30 4.69 3.33
C GLY A 104 -0.29 5.50 4.63
N TYR A 105 -0.22 6.82 4.47
CA TYR A 105 -0.26 7.78 5.58
C TYR A 105 -1.53 7.63 6.44
N THR A 106 -2.67 7.42 5.79
CA THR A 106 -3.97 7.21 6.43
C THR A 106 -4.08 5.88 7.17
N GLY A 107 -3.09 5.00 7.07
CA GLY A 107 -3.04 3.72 7.79
C GLY A 107 -3.33 2.50 6.91
N THR A 108 -3.62 2.70 5.62
CA THR A 108 -3.69 1.58 4.68
C THR A 108 -2.34 0.85 4.57
N LEU A 109 -2.36 -0.43 4.24
CA LEU A 109 -1.16 -1.17 3.86
C LEU A 109 -1.52 -2.36 2.97
N MET A 110 -0.52 -2.78 2.21
CA MET A 110 -0.54 -4.02 1.44
C MET A 110 0.76 -4.78 1.68
N VAL A 111 0.68 -6.10 1.79
CA VAL A 111 1.83 -7.02 1.86
C VAL A 111 1.59 -8.14 0.87
N ILE A 112 2.61 -8.50 0.09
CA ILE A 112 2.57 -9.64 -0.83
C ILE A 112 3.81 -10.50 -0.59
N ASP A 113 3.59 -11.78 -0.32
CA ASP A 113 4.62 -12.81 -0.24
C ASP A 113 4.30 -13.90 -1.27
N ARG A 114 5.12 -13.98 -2.32
CA ARG A 114 4.93 -14.96 -3.40
C ARG A 114 5.30 -16.38 -3.00
N VAL A 115 6.24 -16.53 -2.06
CA VAL A 115 6.73 -17.87 -1.68
C VAL A 115 5.70 -18.54 -0.77
N ALA A 116 5.17 -17.81 0.21
CA ALA A 116 4.04 -18.26 1.01
C ALA A 116 2.71 -18.27 0.24
N HIS A 117 2.67 -17.64 -0.93
CA HIS A 117 1.46 -17.42 -1.74
C HIS A 117 0.34 -16.71 -0.95
N THR A 118 0.70 -15.64 -0.24
CA THR A 118 -0.24 -14.88 0.60
C THR A 118 -0.18 -13.39 0.35
N ALA A 119 -1.32 -12.73 0.56
CA ALA A 119 -1.47 -11.29 0.48
C ALA A 119 -2.25 -10.77 1.68
N LEU A 120 -1.82 -9.63 2.23
CA LEU A 120 -2.56 -8.87 3.22
C LEU A 120 -2.96 -7.52 2.62
N ILE A 121 -4.26 -7.22 2.64
CA ILE A 121 -4.79 -5.90 2.36
C ILE A 121 -5.45 -5.42 3.65
N PHE A 122 -4.99 -4.29 4.17
CA PHE A 122 -5.58 -3.70 5.36
C PHE A 122 -5.89 -2.24 5.11
N LEU A 123 -7.19 -1.93 5.09
CA LEU A 123 -7.71 -0.59 4.84
C LEU A 123 -8.25 -0.01 6.15
N SER A 124 -7.52 0.93 6.71
CA SER A 124 -7.95 1.67 7.90
C SER A 124 -7.83 3.17 7.66
N ASN A 125 -8.27 3.94 8.65
CA ASN A 125 -8.13 5.38 8.64
C ASN A 125 -7.70 5.90 10.03
N ARG A 126 -6.40 5.86 10.28
CA ARG A 126 -5.80 6.23 11.57
C ARG A 126 -5.83 7.74 11.86
N VAL A 127 -6.15 8.56 10.86
CA VAL A 127 -6.17 10.02 10.93
C VAL A 127 -7.58 10.59 11.01
N HIS A 128 -8.59 9.72 11.06
CA HIS A 128 -9.98 10.14 11.15
C HIS A 128 -10.51 10.14 12.59
N PRO A 129 -11.21 11.20 13.03
CA PRO A 129 -11.21 12.54 12.42
C PRO A 129 -9.92 13.31 12.74
N ASP A 130 -9.10 12.80 13.67
CA ASP A 130 -7.84 13.39 14.09
C ASP A 130 -6.67 12.36 14.02
N PRO A 131 -5.43 12.82 13.82
CA PRO A 131 -4.24 11.96 13.73
C PRO A 131 -3.67 11.51 15.09
N GLY A 132 -4.40 11.71 16.19
CA GLY A 132 -3.92 11.50 17.56
C GLY A 132 -3.68 10.04 17.95
N ASN A 133 -4.16 9.07 17.16
CA ASN A 133 -3.95 7.64 17.44
C ASN A 133 -2.49 7.23 17.23
N LYS A 134 -1.67 7.36 18.27
CA LYS A 134 -0.25 6.96 18.29
C LYS A 134 -0.06 5.45 18.38
N MET A 135 -1.02 4.71 18.95
CA MET A 135 -0.95 3.26 19.11
C MET A 135 -1.07 2.50 17.78
N PHE A 136 -1.64 3.14 16.76
CA PHE A 136 -1.78 2.53 15.45
C PHE A 136 -0.45 2.05 14.85
N LEU A 137 0.62 2.84 14.97
CA LEU A 137 1.91 2.49 14.36
C LEU A 137 2.55 1.22 14.94
N PRO A 138 2.68 1.06 16.28
CA PRO A 138 3.15 -0.21 16.83
C PRO A 138 2.21 -1.37 16.52
N SER A 139 0.89 -1.19 16.60
CA SER A 139 -0.07 -2.27 16.27
C SER A 139 -0.01 -2.69 14.79
N ARG A 140 0.22 -1.75 13.87
CA ARG A 140 0.44 -2.04 12.44
C ARG A 140 1.70 -2.88 12.24
N SER A 141 2.80 -2.51 12.91
CA SER A 141 4.05 -3.27 12.81
C SER A 141 3.90 -4.68 13.37
N GLU A 142 3.15 -4.82 14.47
CA GLU A 142 2.80 -6.12 15.03
C GLU A 142 1.93 -6.94 14.07
N LEU A 143 0.89 -6.34 13.48
CA LEU A 143 0.04 -6.99 12.48
C LEU A 143 0.86 -7.55 11.30
N ILE A 144 1.75 -6.74 10.71
CA ILE A 144 2.60 -7.17 9.59
C ILE A 144 3.49 -8.34 10.01
N ARG A 145 4.12 -8.24 11.19
CA ARG A 145 5.02 -9.29 11.70
C ARG A 145 4.25 -10.59 11.95
N THR A 146 3.09 -10.52 12.59
CA THR A 146 2.24 -11.68 12.89
C THR A 146 1.78 -12.32 11.59
N PHE A 147 1.25 -11.54 10.64
CA PHE A 147 0.84 -12.05 9.33
C PHE A 147 1.97 -12.79 8.61
N ILE A 148 3.15 -12.18 8.47
CA ILE A 148 4.30 -12.81 7.81
C ILE A 148 4.76 -14.07 8.55
N THR A 149 4.75 -14.04 9.89
CA THR A 149 5.16 -15.20 10.70
C THR A 149 4.18 -16.36 10.55
N GLU A 150 2.87 -16.11 10.61
CA GLU A 150 1.83 -17.15 10.53
C GLU A 150 1.67 -17.69 9.11
N ALA A 151 1.81 -16.84 8.08
CA ALA A 151 1.71 -17.26 6.68
C ALA A 151 2.89 -18.14 6.21
N ASN A 152 4.01 -18.12 6.94
CA ASN A 152 5.24 -18.84 6.60
C ASN A 152 5.57 -20.00 7.58
N GLN A 153 4.58 -20.46 8.37
CA GLN A 153 4.67 -21.70 9.15
C GLN A 153 4.38 -22.92 8.29
#